data_AF-A0A523TV36-F1
#
_entry.id   AF-A0A523TV36-F1
#
_cell.length_a   1.000
_cell.length_b   1.000
_cell.length_c   1.000
_cell.angle_alpha   90.00
_cell.angle_beta   90.00
_cell.angle_gamma   90.00
#
_symmetry.space_group_name_H-M   'P 1'
#
loop_
_entity.id
_entity.type
_entity.pdbx_description
1 polymer ?
#
loop_
_entity_poly.entity_id
_entity_poly.type
_entity_poly.pdbx_seq_one_letter_code
_entity_poly.pdbx_strand_id
1 'polypeptide(L)'
;MVKKKTKLPDPIWKRALLFSDAGDGKDLPALAEGFLESGNMHDAIAFFARAGRTDRLEVLASRAVEQGDFPSLFSIAEAGIEITAKTWRRCGEAGKKLGKMRYAAEAFRRAGDEKTAKELEDESERQSYSGMRSAKEADAEDGEKAPDAKNDKPFEFDAEPNA
;
A
#
# COMPACT_ATOMS: atom_id res chain seq x y z
N MET A 1 -22.45 31.13 5.06
CA MET A 1 -21.81 29.85 5.47
C MET A 1 -20.31 30.01 5.31
N VAL A 2 -19.56 30.07 6.42
CA VAL A 2 -18.10 30.23 6.39
C VAL A 2 -17.48 28.86 6.11
N LYS A 3 -16.81 28.70 4.96
CA LYS A 3 -15.96 27.53 4.67
C LYS A 3 -14.88 27.46 5.75
N LYS A 4 -15.01 26.58 6.74
CA LYS A 4 -13.89 26.21 7.61
C LYS A 4 -12.82 25.61 6.71
N LYS A 5 -11.73 26.35 6.48
CA LYS A 5 -10.52 25.79 5.87
C LYS A 5 -10.07 24.70 6.85
N THR A 6 -10.30 23.44 6.51
CA THR A 6 -9.71 22.28 7.17
C THR A 6 -8.21 22.35 6.92
N LYS A 7 -7.53 23.22 7.68
CA LYS A 7 -6.08 23.35 7.65
C LYS A 7 -5.54 22.15 8.42
N LEU A 8 -5.49 21.01 7.72
CA LEU A 8 -4.68 19.90 8.19
C LEU A 8 -3.27 20.44 8.50
N PRO A 9 -2.67 20.01 9.61
CA PRO A 9 -1.34 20.45 9.98
C PRO A 9 -0.33 20.24 8.87
N ASP A 10 0.56 21.20 8.67
CA ASP A 10 1.75 21.02 7.83
C ASP A 10 2.56 19.80 8.32
N PRO A 11 3.19 18.99 7.45
CA PRO A 11 3.98 17.82 7.83
C PRO A 11 4.98 18.06 8.98
N ILE A 12 5.61 19.24 9.05
CA ILE A 12 6.53 19.60 10.13
C ILE A 12 5.77 19.76 11.45
N TRP A 13 4.61 20.43 11.40
CA TRP A 13 3.76 20.66 12.57
C TRP A 13 3.09 19.36 13.05
N LYS A 14 2.69 18.47 12.12
CA LYS A 14 2.21 17.11 12.42
C LYS A 14 3.25 16.32 13.21
N ARG A 15 4.53 16.37 12.79
CA ARG A 15 5.61 15.68 13.51
C ARG A 15 5.79 16.25 14.92
N ALA A 16 5.73 17.57 15.09
CA ALA A 16 5.80 18.19 16.41
C ALA A 16 4.64 17.76 17.32
N LEU A 17 3.42 17.67 16.81
CA LEU A 17 2.24 17.26 17.60
C LEU A 17 2.26 15.78 17.99
N LEU A 18 2.72 14.90 17.10
CA LEU A 18 2.76 13.45 17.34
C LEU A 18 3.95 13.03 18.22
N PHE A 19 5.09 13.72 18.13
CA PHE A 19 6.35 13.26 18.73
C PHE A 19 6.96 14.24 19.75
N SER A 20 6.33 15.39 20.01
CA SER A 20 6.77 16.32 21.06
C SER A 20 5.66 16.53 22.10
N ASP A 21 6.02 16.96 23.31
CA ASP A 21 5.07 17.41 24.36
C ASP A 21 4.39 18.76 24.03
N ALA A 22 4.59 19.28 22.82
CA ALA A 22 4.20 20.62 22.40
C ALA A 22 2.68 20.80 22.15
N GLY A 23 1.85 19.84 22.54
CA GLY A 23 0.41 19.90 22.36
C GLY A 23 -0.31 19.41 23.60
N ASP A 24 -0.83 20.36 24.38
CA ASP A 24 -1.87 20.07 25.36
C ASP A 24 -2.95 19.26 24.63
N GLY A 25 -3.18 18.00 25.01
CA GLY A 25 -3.95 17.01 24.26
C GLY A 25 -5.41 17.35 23.93
N LYS A 26 -5.85 18.59 24.17
CA LYS A 26 -7.21 19.12 23.91
C LYS A 26 -7.57 19.19 22.43
N ASP A 27 -6.62 19.44 21.52
CA ASP A 27 -6.93 19.59 20.08
C ASP A 27 -6.64 18.32 19.24
N LEU A 28 -6.02 17.28 19.81
CA LEU A 28 -5.68 16.06 19.09
C LEU A 28 -6.91 15.30 18.55
N PRO A 29 -8.05 15.17 19.28
CA PRO A 29 -9.24 14.51 18.75
C PRO A 29 -9.84 15.24 17.54
N ALA A 30 -9.90 16.58 17.59
CA ALA A 30 -10.42 17.39 16.49
C ALA A 30 -9.54 17.32 15.24
N LEU A 31 -8.21 17.23 15.43
CA LEU A 31 -7.28 16.99 14.33
C LEU A 31 -7.46 15.59 13.73
N ALA A 32 -7.60 14.56 14.57
CA ALA A 32 -7.86 13.20 14.11
C ALA A 32 -9.14 13.09 13.27
N GLU A 33 -10.19 13.79 13.69
CA GLU A 33 -11.46 13.90 12.95
C GLU A 33 -11.24 14.58 11.58
N GLY A 34 -10.47 15.66 11.53
CA GLY A 34 -10.09 16.30 10.26
C GLY A 34 -9.30 15.39 9.32
N PHE A 35 -8.39 14.57 9.85
CA PHE A 35 -7.68 13.55 9.05
C PHE A 35 -8.63 12.48 8.52
N LEU A 36 -9.60 12.04 9.34
CA LEU A 36 -10.59 11.04 8.93
C LEU A 36 -11.53 11.57 7.84
N GLU A 37 -12.00 12.80 7.96
CA GLU A 37 -12.81 13.49 6.94
C GLU A 37 -12.05 13.64 5.61
N SER A 38 -10.73 13.76 5.68
CA SER A 38 -9.86 13.88 4.51
C SER A 38 -9.46 12.53 3.91
N GLY A 39 -9.95 11.42 4.45
CA GLY A 39 -9.62 10.05 4.00
C GLY A 39 -8.29 9.51 4.52
N ASN A 40 -7.57 10.25 5.36
CA ASN A 40 -6.28 9.85 5.91
C ASN A 40 -6.45 9.06 7.21
N MET A 41 -6.93 7.82 7.08
CA MET A 41 -7.23 6.95 8.22
C MET A 41 -6.01 6.63 9.09
N HIS A 42 -4.85 6.36 8.48
CA HIS A 42 -3.61 6.06 9.20
C HIS A 42 -3.18 7.20 10.13
N ASP A 43 -3.32 8.44 9.67
CA ASP A 43 -3.00 9.61 10.48
C ASP A 43 -4.02 9.79 11.61
N ALA A 44 -5.31 9.62 11.31
CA ALA A 44 -6.35 9.68 12.33
C ALA A 44 -6.10 8.67 13.47
N ILE A 45 -5.66 7.45 13.16
CA ILE A 45 -5.30 6.43 14.16
C ILE A 45 -4.19 6.94 15.08
N ALA A 46 -3.10 7.49 14.53
CA ALA A 46 -1.98 8.00 15.33
C ALA A 46 -2.41 9.15 16.27
N PHE A 47 -3.27 10.06 15.80
CA PHE A 47 -3.78 11.15 16.62
C PHE A 47 -4.78 10.67 17.69
N PHE A 48 -5.68 9.74 17.38
CA PHE A 48 -6.59 9.15 18.37
C PHE A 48 -5.85 8.32 19.43
N ALA A 49 -4.82 7.57 19.02
CA ALA A 49 -3.95 6.83 19.92
C ALA A 49 -3.25 7.77 20.90
N ARG A 50 -2.63 8.86 20.39
CA ARG A 50 -1.98 9.86 21.25
C ARG A 50 -2.96 10.61 22.15
N ALA A 51 -4.20 10.82 21.68
CA ALA A 51 -5.26 11.44 22.47
C ALA A 51 -5.91 10.48 23.50
N GLY A 52 -5.54 9.20 23.53
CA GLY A 52 -6.15 8.20 24.41
C GLY A 52 -7.63 7.91 24.11
N ARG A 53 -8.09 8.15 22.88
CA ARG A 53 -9.49 7.98 22.45
C ARG A 53 -9.75 6.54 21.98
N THR A 54 -9.80 5.61 22.94
CA THR A 54 -10.03 4.18 22.68
C THR A 54 -11.38 3.93 21.99
N ASP A 55 -12.42 4.69 22.37
CA ASP A 55 -13.75 4.67 21.76
C ASP A 55 -13.71 4.87 20.25
N ARG A 56 -12.86 5.79 19.78
CA ARG A 56 -12.70 6.08 18.35
C ARG A 56 -11.86 5.02 17.65
N LEU A 57 -10.84 4.49 18.33
CA LEU A 57 -10.01 3.41 17.79
C LEU A 57 -10.82 2.12 17.58
N GLU A 58 -11.76 1.79 18.46
CA GLU A 58 -12.67 0.63 18.29
C GLU A 58 -13.58 0.77 17.06
N VAL A 59 -14.09 1.98 16.82
CA VAL A 59 -14.89 2.27 15.61
C VAL A 59 -14.03 2.13 14.35
N LEU A 60 -12.79 2.65 14.38
CA LEU A 60 -11.85 2.50 13.27
C LEU A 60 -11.43 1.05 13.06
N ALA A 61 -11.29 0.25 14.12
CA ALA A 61 -10.98 -1.17 14.03
C ALA A 61 -12.10 -1.93 13.31
N SER A 62 -13.35 -1.64 13.66
CA SER A 62 -14.52 -2.22 13.00
C SER A 62 -14.52 -1.91 11.49
N ARG A 63 -14.25 -0.65 11.13
CA ARG A 63 -14.12 -0.23 9.73
C ARG A 63 -12.95 -0.91 9.01
N ALA A 64 -11.80 -1.04 9.66
CA ALA A 64 -10.63 -1.70 9.09
C ALA A 64 -10.90 -3.18 8.80
N VAL A 65 -11.61 -3.87 9.70
CA VAL A 65 -12.04 -5.26 9.53
C VAL A 65 -12.97 -5.42 8.33
N GLU A 66 -13.96 -4.53 8.18
CA GLU A 66 -14.90 -4.57 7.05
C GLU A 66 -14.22 -4.33 5.70
N GLN A 67 -13.19 -3.46 5.68
CA GLN A 67 -12.44 -3.12 4.47
C GLN A 67 -11.26 -4.07 4.19
N GLY A 68 -11.02 -5.05 5.06
CA GLY A 68 -9.83 -5.90 5.01
C GLY A 68 -8.53 -5.09 5.01
N ASP A 69 -8.51 -3.97 5.75
CA ASP A 69 -7.36 -3.07 5.88
C ASP A 69 -6.50 -3.51 7.07
N PHE A 70 -5.67 -4.52 6.82
CA PHE A 70 -4.74 -5.05 7.81
C PHE A 70 -3.79 -3.98 8.37
N PRO A 71 -3.12 -3.13 7.56
CA PRO A 71 -2.25 -2.08 8.09
C PRO A 71 -2.93 -1.19 9.13
N SER A 72 -4.15 -0.70 8.84
CA SER A 72 -4.89 0.12 9.80
C SER A 72 -5.27 -0.65 11.07
N LEU A 73 -5.74 -1.89 10.94
CA LEU A 73 -6.06 -2.73 12.10
C LEU A 73 -4.82 -3.03 12.96
N PHE A 74 -3.67 -3.22 12.31
CA PHE A 74 -2.39 -3.43 12.97
C PHE A 74 -1.93 -2.20 13.75
N SER A 75 -1.99 -1.00 13.17
CA SER A 75 -1.66 0.24 13.88
C SER A 75 -2.58 0.48 15.09
N ILE A 76 -3.86 0.08 15.00
CA ILE A 76 -4.79 0.17 16.14
C ILE A 76 -4.42 -0.82 17.26
N ALA A 77 -3.97 -2.03 16.90
CA ALA A 77 -3.45 -2.99 17.88
C ALA A 77 -2.18 -2.47 18.57
N GLU A 78 -1.26 -1.85 17.83
CA GLU A 78 -0.06 -1.22 18.40
C GLU A 78 -0.39 -0.02 19.30
N ALA A 79 -1.51 0.66 19.04
CA ALA A 79 -2.03 1.72 19.91
C ALA A 79 -2.62 1.20 21.24
N GLY A 80 -2.61 -0.12 21.49
CA GLY A 80 -3.04 -0.73 22.74
C GLY A 80 -4.47 -1.25 22.75
N ILE A 81 -5.17 -1.27 21.62
CA ILE A 81 -6.48 -1.92 21.52
C ILE A 81 -6.29 -3.42 21.36
N GLU A 82 -6.96 -4.21 22.20
CA GLU A 82 -6.91 -5.65 22.12
C GLU A 82 -7.71 -6.17 20.92
N ILE A 83 -7.02 -6.76 19.95
CA ILE A 83 -7.64 -7.37 18.78
C ILE A 83 -7.60 -8.89 18.91
N THR A 84 -8.79 -9.50 19.02
CA THR A 84 -8.92 -10.95 19.17
C THR A 84 -8.54 -11.70 17.89
N ALA A 85 -8.14 -12.97 18.01
CA ALA A 85 -7.92 -13.86 16.88
C ALA A 85 -9.12 -13.94 15.92
N LYS A 86 -10.35 -13.87 16.45
CA LYS A 86 -11.58 -13.83 15.63
C LYS A 86 -11.65 -12.57 14.79
N THR A 87 -11.26 -11.42 15.33
CA THR A 87 -11.23 -10.14 14.61
C THR A 87 -10.17 -10.15 13.51
N TRP A 88 -8.97 -10.66 13.81
CA TRP A 88 -7.93 -10.87 12.80
C TRP A 88 -8.39 -11.76 11.64
N ARG A 89 -9.04 -12.88 11.96
CA ARG A 89 -9.61 -13.78 10.95
C ARG A 89 -10.63 -13.08 10.05
N ARG A 90 -11.56 -12.31 10.63
CA ARG A 90 -12.56 -11.54 9.84
C ARG A 90 -11.90 -10.52 8.91
N CYS A 91 -10.85 -9.84 9.39
CA CYS A 91 -10.08 -8.92 8.55
C CYS A 91 -9.40 -9.65 7.38
N GLY A 92 -8.83 -10.84 7.65
CA GLY A 92 -8.23 -11.69 6.62
C GLY A 92 -9.24 -12.16 5.58
N GLU A 93 -10.42 -12.60 6.01
CA GLU A 93 -11.52 -13.00 5.12
C GLU A 93 -11.99 -11.85 4.23
N ALA A 94 -12.15 -10.64 4.79
CA ALA A 94 -12.50 -9.45 4.02
C ALA A 94 -11.39 -9.08 3.03
N GLY A 95 -10.12 -9.11 3.46
CA GLY A 95 -8.96 -8.87 2.61
C GLY A 95 -8.88 -9.84 1.43
N LYS A 96 -9.14 -11.14 1.69
CA LYS A 96 -9.20 -12.19 0.67
C LYS A 96 -10.28 -11.90 -0.38
N LYS A 97 -11.49 -11.53 0.05
CA LYS A 97 -12.60 -11.17 -0.87
C LYS A 97 -12.27 -9.95 -1.74
N LEU A 98 -11.45 -9.04 -1.23
CA LEU A 98 -11.00 -7.84 -1.94
C LEU A 98 -9.73 -8.05 -2.78
N GLY A 99 -9.21 -9.29 -2.86
CA GLY A 99 -7.99 -9.61 -3.60
C GLY A 99 -6.69 -9.16 -2.93
N LYS A 100 -6.74 -8.69 -1.68
CA LYS A 100 -5.58 -8.23 -0.90
C LYS A 100 -4.86 -9.41 -0.24
N MET A 101 -4.37 -10.36 -1.03
CA MET A 101 -3.91 -11.66 -0.54
C MET A 101 -2.77 -11.58 0.49
N ARG A 102 -1.77 -10.71 0.27
CA ARG A 102 -0.67 -10.49 1.24
C ARG A 102 -1.17 -9.99 2.59
N TYR A 103 -2.07 -9.02 2.60
CA TYR A 103 -2.66 -8.48 3.83
C TYR A 103 -3.60 -9.47 4.49
N ALA A 104 -4.31 -10.28 3.71
CA ALA A 104 -5.11 -11.37 4.24
C ALA A 104 -4.24 -12.41 4.94
N ALA A 105 -3.12 -12.83 4.31
CA ALA A 105 -2.18 -13.79 4.88
C ALA A 105 -1.64 -13.32 6.25
N GLU A 106 -1.20 -12.06 6.36
CA GLU A 106 -0.74 -11.49 7.64
C GLU A 106 -1.84 -11.49 8.72
N ALA A 107 -3.08 -11.17 8.34
CA ALA A 107 -4.21 -11.22 9.26
C ALA A 107 -4.50 -12.65 9.75
N PHE A 108 -4.44 -13.65 8.87
CA PHE A 108 -4.59 -15.07 9.25
C PHE A 108 -3.45 -15.56 10.14
N ARG A 109 -2.21 -15.13 9.89
CA ARG A 109 -1.06 -15.44 10.74
C ARG A 109 -1.27 -14.93 12.17
N ARG A 110 -1.75 -13.69 12.32
CA ARG A 110 -2.11 -13.13 13.63
C ARG A 110 -3.30 -13.80 14.30
N ALA A 111 -4.19 -14.41 13.51
CA ALA A 111 -5.27 -15.24 14.03
C ALA A 111 -4.79 -16.64 14.47
N GLY A 112 -3.52 -16.99 14.25
CA GLY A 112 -2.95 -18.32 14.52
C GLY A 112 -3.24 -19.35 13.42
N ASP A 113 -3.70 -18.93 12.25
CA ASP A 113 -4.02 -19.79 11.11
C ASP A 113 -2.88 -19.76 10.08
N GLU A 114 -1.75 -20.35 10.45
CA GLU A 114 -0.53 -20.38 9.62
C GLU A 114 -0.76 -21.10 8.29
N LYS A 115 -1.63 -22.12 8.30
CA LYS A 115 -1.95 -22.90 7.10
C LYS A 115 -2.62 -22.00 6.05
N THR A 116 -3.68 -21.29 6.44
CA THR A 116 -4.39 -20.38 5.54
C THR A 116 -3.52 -19.21 5.12
N ALA A 117 -2.67 -18.70 6.01
CA ALA A 117 -1.72 -17.65 5.69
C ALA A 117 -0.77 -18.06 4.54
N LYS A 118 -0.18 -19.25 4.64
CA LYS A 118 0.74 -19.79 3.63
C LYS A 118 0.06 -20.03 2.29
N GLU A 119 -1.15 -20.60 2.28
CA GLU A 119 -1.91 -20.84 1.05
C GLU A 119 -2.20 -19.52 0.30
N LEU A 120 -2.51 -18.44 1.02
CA LEU A 120 -2.75 -17.12 0.43
C LEU A 120 -1.48 -16.45 -0.08
N GLU A 121 -0.34 -16.66 0.59
CA GLU A 121 0.95 -16.17 0.14
C GLU A 121 1.36 -16.83 -1.18
N ASP A 122 1.31 -18.17 -1.23
CA ASP A 122 1.55 -18.97 -2.44
C ASP A 122 0.64 -18.54 -3.61
N GLU A 123 -0.64 -18.26 -3.32
CA GLU A 123 -1.60 -17.76 -4.31
C GLU A 123 -1.24 -16.36 -4.82
N SER A 124 -0.82 -15.46 -3.93
CA SER A 124 -0.37 -14.12 -4.29
C SER A 124 0.88 -14.14 -5.18
N GLU A 125 1.79 -15.08 -4.92
CA GLU A 125 2.99 -15.28 -5.74
C GLU A 125 2.63 -15.83 -7.11
N ARG A 126 1.74 -16.83 -7.20
CA ARG A 126 1.27 -17.36 -8.49
C ARG A 126 0.62 -16.29 -9.36
N GLN A 127 -0.19 -15.41 -8.76
CA GLN A 127 -0.78 -14.28 -9.48
C GLN A 127 0.29 -13.29 -9.98
N SER A 128 1.31 -13.03 -9.17
CA SER A 128 2.44 -12.17 -9.54
C SER A 128 3.29 -12.76 -10.68
N TYR A 129 3.56 -14.07 -10.63
CA TYR A 129 4.32 -14.79 -11.68
C TYR A 129 3.53 -14.96 -12.99
N SER A 130 2.20 -15.11 -12.92
CA SER A 130 1.33 -15.14 -14.11
C SER A 130 1.36 -13.81 -14.87
N GLY A 131 1.43 -12.67 -14.16
CA GLY A 131 1.56 -11.35 -14.78
C GLY A 131 2.91 -11.15 -15.48
N MET A 132 4.01 -11.66 -14.92
CA MET A 132 5.34 -11.58 -15.53
C MET A 132 5.48 -12.42 -16.80
N ARG A 133 4.79 -13.56 -16.91
CA ARG A 133 4.86 -14.41 -18.10
C ARG A 133 4.13 -13.79 -19.30
N SER A 134 2.98 -13.15 -19.05
CA SER A 134 2.21 -12.44 -20.09
C SER A 134 2.94 -11.21 -20.64
N ALA A 135 3.74 -10.52 -19.82
CA ALA A 135 4.56 -9.40 -20.31
C ALA A 135 5.69 -9.88 -21.23
N LYS A 136 6.27 -11.05 -20.96
CA LYS A 136 7.40 -11.58 -21.72
C LYS A 136 7.01 -12.22 -23.05
N GLU A 137 5.76 -12.68 -23.19
CA GLU A 137 5.24 -13.24 -24.44
C GLU A 137 4.76 -12.15 -25.42
N ALA A 138 4.44 -10.94 -24.94
CA ALA A 138 4.07 -9.81 -25.81
C ALA A 138 5.28 -9.15 -26.52
N ASP A 139 6.48 -9.24 -25.94
CA ASP A 139 7.72 -8.69 -26.53
C ASP A 139 8.38 -9.64 -27.55
N ALA A 140 7.82 -10.83 -27.79
CA ALA A 140 8.39 -11.84 -28.68
C ALA A 140 7.77 -11.90 -30.09
N GLU A 141 6.74 -11.08 -30.39
CA GLU A 141 6.06 -11.10 -31.70
C GLU A 141 6.51 -10.03 -32.71
N ASP A 142 7.49 -9.18 -32.39
CA ASP A 142 8.08 -8.23 -33.36
C ASP A 142 9.53 -8.60 -33.71
N GLY A 143 9.73 -9.90 -34.02
CA GLY A 143 10.95 -10.43 -34.61
C GLY A 143 11.12 -9.91 -36.04
N GLU A 144 11.60 -8.66 -36.13
CA GLU A 144 11.99 -7.96 -37.34
C GLU A 144 12.88 -8.86 -38.20
N LYS A 145 12.35 -9.18 -39.38
CA LYS A 145 12.95 -10.02 -40.42
C LYS A 145 14.35 -9.48 -40.75
N ALA A 146 15.38 -10.26 -40.46
CA ALA A 146 16.77 -9.94 -40.80
C ALA A 146 16.88 -9.50 -42.28
N PRO A 147 17.48 -8.34 -42.59
CA PRO A 147 17.71 -7.97 -43.98
C PRO A 147 18.82 -8.86 -44.57
N ASP A 148 18.44 -9.58 -45.62
CA ASP A 148 19.29 -10.42 -46.45
C ASP A 148 20.59 -9.69 -46.87
N ALA A 149 21.72 -10.23 -46.40
CA ALA A 149 23.06 -9.81 -46.79
C ALA A 149 23.38 -10.27 -48.21
N LYS A 150 23.05 -9.46 -49.23
CA LYS A 150 23.64 -9.56 -50.58
C LYS A 150 23.62 -8.20 -51.28
N ASN A 151 24.76 -7.50 -51.31
CA ASN A 151 25.34 -7.07 -52.59
C ASN A 151 26.79 -6.62 -52.43
N ASP A 152 27.69 -7.51 -52.86
CA ASP A 152 29.03 -7.19 -53.31
C ASP A 152 28.98 -6.09 -54.39
N LYS A 153 29.66 -4.98 -54.15
CA LYS A 153 30.36 -4.26 -55.20
C LYS A 153 31.72 -3.80 -54.67
N PRO A 154 32.85 -4.20 -55.30
CA PRO A 154 34.14 -3.63 -54.99
C PRO A 154 34.17 -2.16 -55.42
N PHE A 155 34.53 -1.28 -54.48
CA PHE A 155 34.74 0.14 -54.71
C PHE A 155 36.09 0.32 -55.42
N GLU A 156 36.09 0.39 -56.75
CA GLU A 156 37.26 0.75 -57.54
C GLU A 156 37.46 2.29 -57.56
N PHE A 157 38.55 2.69 -56.93
CA PHE A 157 39.58 3.66 -57.33
C PHE A 157 39.19 4.86 -58.22
N ASP A 158 39.43 6.07 -57.69
CA ASP A 158 40.03 7.17 -58.47
C ASP A 158 40.98 7.97 -57.58
N ALA A 159 42.28 7.78 -57.80
CA ALA A 159 43.33 8.62 -57.27
C ALA A 159 43.53 9.81 -58.22
N GLU A 160 43.08 10.99 -57.79
CA GLU A 160 43.50 12.23 -58.45
C GLU A 160 44.94 12.57 -58.01
N PRO A 161 45.87 12.80 -58.95
CA PRO A 161 47.18 13.35 -58.63
C PRO A 161 47.04 14.87 -58.55
N ASN A 162 47.38 15.48 -57.41
CA ASN A 162 47.56 16.92 -57.35
C ASN A 162 49.05 17.28 -57.30
N ALA A 163 49.35 18.27 -58.15
CA ALA A 163 50.64 18.76 -58.62
C ALA A 163 51.61 19.27 -57.54
#